data_AF-A0A259RR30-F1
#
_entry.id   AF-A0A259RR30-F1
#
_cell.length_a   1.000
_cell.length_b   1.000
_cell.length_c   1.000
_cell.angle_alpha   90.00
_cell.angle_beta   90.00
_cell.angle_gamma   90.00
#
_symmetry.space_group_name_H-M   'P 1'
#
loop_
_entity.id
_entity.type
_entity.pdbx_description
1 polymer ?
#
loop_
_entity_poly.entity_id
_entity_poly.type
_entity_poly.pdbx_seq_one_letter_code
_entity_poly.pdbx_strand_id
1 'polypeptide(L)' 'MQKSLHIDPDKCTGCLQCEMACSYENYGIFNTSKSRIKVFDF' A
#
# COMPACT_ATOMS: atom_id res chain seq x y z
N MET A 1 -0.76 7.13 21.04
CA MET A 1 0.39 6.39 20.47
C MET A 1 0.15 6.24 18.98
N GLN A 2 1.07 6.69 18.13
CA GLN A 2 0.96 6.56 16.68
C GLN A 2 1.41 5.15 16.27
N LYS A 3 0.60 4.44 15.46
CA LYS A 3 0.99 3.13 14.90
C LYS A 3 1.79 3.36 13.63
N SER A 4 2.89 2.62 13.46
CA SER A 4 3.69 2.61 12.23
C SER A 4 3.60 1.24 11.56
N LEU A 5 3.70 1.23 10.24
CA LEU A 5 3.83 0.02 9.44
C LEU A 5 5.32 -0.21 9.17
N HIS A 6 5.84 -1.37 9.56
CA HIS A 6 7.23 -1.75 9.29
C HIS A 6 7.28 -2.60 8.02
N ILE A 7 8.08 -2.17 7.04
CA ILE A 7 8.22 -2.82 5.73
C ILE A 7 9.72 -3.05 5.50
N ASP A 8 10.06 -4.25 5.05
CA ASP A 8 11.40 -4.62 4.59
C ASP A 8 11.51 -4.32 3.08
N PRO A 9 12.24 -3.28 2.66
CA PRO A 9 12.32 -2.89 1.25
C PRO A 9 13.04 -3.93 0.40
N ASP A 10 13.97 -4.71 0.96
CA ASP A 10 14.73 -5.73 0.19
C ASP A 10 13.84 -6.88 -0.28
N LYS A 11 12.67 -7.06 0.35
CA LYS A 11 11.65 -8.04 -0.06
C LYS A 11 10.54 -7.44 -0.92
N CYS A 12 10.51 -6.12 -1.09
CA CYS A 12 9.47 -5.46 -1.88
C CYS A 12 9.73 -5.70 -3.37
N THR A 13 8.73 -6.21 -4.10
CA THR A 13 8.84 -6.47 -5.54
C THR A 13 8.11 -5.43 -6.40
N GLY A 14 7.59 -4.36 -5.81
CA GLY A 14 6.81 -3.34 -6.54
C GLY A 14 5.44 -3.81 -7.05
N CYS A 15 4.87 -4.90 -6.51
CA CYS A 15 3.64 -5.51 -7.05
C CYS A 15 2.34 -4.72 -6.81
N LEU A 16 2.38 -3.62 -6.05
CA LEU A 16 1.26 -2.73 -5.70
C LEU A 16 0.06 -3.39 -4.99
N GLN A 17 0.18 -4.64 -4.56
CA GLN A 17 -0.90 -5.36 -3.86
C GLN A 17 -1.31 -4.70 -2.55
N CYS A 18 -0.35 -4.14 -1.82
CA CYS A 18 -0.61 -3.40 -0.58
C CYS A 18 -1.47 -2.15 -0.85
N GLU A 19 -1.27 -1.47 -1.98
CA GLU A 19 -2.10 -0.32 -2.34
C GLU A 19 -3.53 -0.75 -2.70
N MET A 20 -3.66 -1.81 -3.49
CA MET A 20 -4.97 -2.34 -3.86
C MET A 20 -5.75 -2.84 -2.65
N ALA A 21 -5.10 -3.57 -1.74
CA ALA A 21 -5.71 -4.00 -0.48
C ALA A 21 -6.17 -2.80 0.35
N CYS A 22 -5.31 -1.78 0.53
CA CYS A 22 -5.68 -0.58 1.27
C CYS A 22 -6.89 0.16 0.65
N SER A 23 -6.91 0.25 -0.68
CA SER A 23 -8.01 0.87 -1.43
C SER A 23 -9.32 0.10 -1.26
N TYR A 24 -9.26 -1.22 -1.37
CA TYR A 24 -10.44 -2.08 -1.20
C TYR A 24 -10.99 -2.00 0.22
N GLU A 25 -10.14 -2.12 1.24
CA GLU A 25 -10.54 -2.05 2.65
C GLU A 25 -11.20 -0.71 3.03
N ASN A 26 -10.81 0.40 2.40
CA ASN A 26 -11.31 1.74 2.76
C ASN A 26 -12.39 2.28 1.81
N TYR A 27 -12.42 1.83 0.55
CA TYR A 27 -13.26 2.41 -0.50
C TYR A 27 -14.04 1.35 -1.31
N GLY A 28 -13.82 0.05 -1.07
CA GLY A 28 -14.52 -1.05 -1.76
C GLY A 28 -14.16 -1.19 -3.25
N ILE A 29 -13.09 -0.54 -3.70
CA ILE A 29 -12.66 -0.54 -5.10
C ILE A 29 -11.16 -0.84 -5.22
N PHE A 30 -10.76 -1.48 -6.31
CA PHE A 30 -9.35 -1.71 -6.62
C PHE A 30 -8.79 -0.51 -7.41
N ASN A 31 -8.45 0.56 -6.69
CA ASN A 31 -7.87 1.76 -7.29
C ASN A 31 -6.69 2.27 -6.46
N THR A 32 -5.46 2.11 -6.99
CA THR A 32 -4.23 2.52 -6.31
C THR A 32 -4.21 4.01 -5.98
N SER A 33 -4.79 4.89 -6.81
CA SER A 33 -4.89 6.34 -6.51
C SER A 33 -5.71 6.66 -5.25
N LYS A 34 -6.58 5.75 -4.79
CA LYS A 34 -7.34 5.88 -3.54
C LYS A 34 -6.65 5.26 -2.34
N SER A 35 -5.57 4.50 -2.53
CA SER A 35 -4.79 3.91 -1.44
C SER A 35 -4.15 4.96 -0.54
N ARG A 36 -4.14 4.70 0.78
CA ARG A 36 -3.39 5.48 1.78
C ARG A 36 -1.92 5.03 1.91
N ILE A 37 -1.60 3.85 1.40
CA ILE A 37 -0.22 3.34 1.26
C ILE A 37 0.28 3.70 -0.13
N LYS A 38 1.54 4.11 -0.25
CA LYS A 38 2.19 4.44 -1.51
C LYS A 38 3.51 3.70 -1.64
N VAL A 39 3.66 2.94 -2.72
CA VAL A 39 4.93 2.36 -3.17
C VAL A 39 5.54 3.35 -4.15
N PHE A 40 6.80 3.71 -3.92
CA PHE A 40 7.55 4.60 -4.79
C PHE A 40 8.62 3.75 -5.49
N ASP A 41 8.58 3.71 -6.82
CA ASP A 41 9.71 3.21 -7.61
C ASP A 41 10.64 4.41 -7.89
N PHE A 42 11.91 4.29 -7.49
CA PHE A 42 12.98 5.23 -7.82
C PHE A 42 14.03 4.55 -8.69
#